data_AF-A0A9E2UKE1-F1
#
_entry.id   AF-A0A9E2UKE1-F1
#
_cell.length_a   1.000
_cell.length_b   1.000
_cell.length_c   1.000
_cell.angle_alpha   90.00
_cell.angle_beta   90.00
_cell.angle_gamma   90.00
#
_symmetry.space_group_name_H-M   'P 1'
#
loop_
_entity.id
_entity.type
_entity.pdbx_description
1 polymer ?
#
loop_
_entity_poly.entity_id
_entity_poly.type
_entity_poly.pdbx_seq_one_letter_code
_entity_poly.pdbx_strand_id
1 'polypeptide(L)' 'MCRIREGRAGRTYSDAQRAWLFAIRDFIAVNIDITPEDLMDAPDFAAQGGLIRAHALFGDRLRPILDELPQVLIA' A
#
# COMPACT_ATOMS: atom_id res chain seq x y z
N MET A 1 15.56 -11.30 5.43
CA MET A 1 14.74 -11.76 4.29
C MET A 1 13.34 -12.08 4.79
N CYS A 2 12.41 -11.13 4.74
CA CYS A 2 11.00 -11.41 5.04
C CYS A 2 10.26 -11.63 3.71
N ARG A 3 9.85 -12.86 3.41
CA ARG A 3 9.05 -13.21 2.24
C ARG A 3 7.60 -12.83 2.53
N ILE A 4 7.14 -11.70 2.01
CA ILE A 4 5.69 -11.46 1.90
C ILE A 4 5.16 -12.39 0.82
N ARG A 5 4.35 -13.37 1.22
CA ARG A 5 3.55 -14.20 0.31
C ARG A 5 2.09 -13.88 0.60
N GLU A 6 1.54 -12.88 -0.08
CA GLU A 6 0.08 -12.70 -0.12
C GLU A 6 -0.49 -13.45 -1.31
N GLY A 7 -0.87 -14.70 -1.04
CA GLY A 7 -1.45 -15.63 -1.99
C GLY A 7 -2.97 -15.50 -2.11
N ARG A 8 -3.50 -14.32 -2.48
CA ARG A 8 -4.93 -14.21 -2.88
C ARG A 8 -5.21 -13.62 -4.26
N ALA A 9 -4.19 -13.19 -5.01
CA ALA A 9 -4.42 -12.61 -6.34
C ALA A 9 -3.56 -13.17 -7.48
N GLY A 10 -2.67 -14.15 -7.25
CA GLY A 10 -1.82 -14.72 -8.30
C GLY A 10 -0.93 -13.70 -9.04
N ARG A 11 -0.74 -12.50 -8.46
CA ARG A 11 -0.02 -11.39 -9.08
C ARG A 11 1.36 -11.22 -8.46
N THR A 12 2.38 -11.20 -9.31
CA THR A 12 3.75 -10.88 -8.92
C THR A 12 3.89 -9.36 -8.85
N TYR A 13 4.01 -8.82 -7.64
CA TYR A 13 4.33 -7.41 -7.46
C TYR A 13 5.80 -7.13 -7.75
N SER A 14 6.10 -6.02 -8.41
CA SER A 14 7.47 -5.50 -8.52
C SER A 14 8.02 -5.12 -7.14
N ASP A 15 9.34 -4.99 -7.01
CA ASP A 15 9.95 -4.56 -5.75
C ASP A 15 9.43 -3.19 -5.29
N ALA A 16 9.17 -2.28 -6.25
CA ALA A 16 8.56 -0.98 -5.96
C ALA A 16 7.13 -1.11 -5.43
N GLN A 17 6.30 -1.97 -6.03
CA GLN A 17 4.94 -2.23 -5.52
C GLN A 17 4.97 -2.88 -4.14
N ARG A 18 5.90 -3.80 -3.88
CA ARG A 18 6.04 -4.42 -2.55
C ARG A 18 6.43 -3.40 -1.49
N ALA A 19 7.39 -2.52 -1.78
CA ALA A 19 7.79 -1.46 -0.86
C ALA A 19 6.61 -0.55 -0.49
N TRP A 20 5.73 -0.26 -1.45
CA TRP A 20 4.49 0.47 -1.21
C TRP A 20 3.50 -0.30 -0.33
N LEU A 21 3.26 -1.59 -0.60
CA LEU A 21 2.38 -2.43 0.23
C LEU A 21 2.89 -2.54 1.68
N PHE A 22 4.21 -2.61 1.86
CA PHE A 22 4.84 -2.59 3.17
C PHE A 22 4.60 -1.28 3.92
N ALA A 23 4.76 -0.13 3.24
CA ALA A 23 4.51 1.18 3.83
C ALA A 23 3.02 1.35 4.20
N ILE A 24 2.10 0.91 3.34
CA ILE A 24 0.66 0.90 3.63
C ILE A 24 0.35 0.06 4.87
N ARG A 25 0.91 -1.15 4.95
CA ARG A 25 0.76 -2.02 6.13
C ARG A 25 1.27 -1.35 7.41
N ASP A 26 2.44 -0.73 7.36
CA ASP A 26 3.05 -0.07 8.53
C ASP A 26 2.23 1.15 8.98
N PHE A 27 1.75 1.93 8.01
CA PHE A 27 0.86 3.05 8.26
C PHE A 27 -0.44 2.62 8.94
N ILE A 28 -1.07 1.54 8.46
CA ILE A 28 -2.32 0.99 9.04
C ILE A 28 -2.07 0.36 10.43
N ALA A 29 -0.86 -0.14 10.70
CA ALA A 29 -0.54 -0.66 12.03
C ALA A 29 -0.58 0.43 13.12
N VAL A 30 -0.42 1.70 12.72
CA VAL A 30 -0.46 2.87 13.60
C VAL A 30 -1.79 3.64 13.45
N ASN A 31 -2.36 3.67 12.25
CA ASN A 31 -3.59 4.40 11.91
C ASN A 31 -4.70 3.43 11.50
N ILE A 32 -5.92 3.62 12.01
CA ILE A 32 -7.04 2.69 11.77
C ILE A 32 -7.48 2.67 10.30
N ASP A 33 -7.18 3.72 9.53
CA ASP A 33 -7.58 3.89 8.14
C ASP A 33 -6.47 4.56 7.31
N ILE A 34 -6.57 4.44 5.98
CA ILE A 34 -5.68 5.12 5.04
C ILE A 34 -6.47 5.74 3.90
N THR A 35 -6.33 7.06 3.73
CA THR A 35 -6.98 7.81 2.66
C THR A 35 -5.98 8.21 1.56
N PRO A 36 -6.45 8.62 0.36
CA PRO A 36 -5.56 9.16 -0.67
C PRO A 36 -4.83 10.44 -0.24
N GLU A 37 -5.38 11.18 0.73
CA GLU A 37 -4.77 12.39 1.30
C GLU A 37 -3.57 12.03 2.18
N ASP A 38 -3.67 10.93 2.95
CA ASP A 38 -2.55 10.41 3.73
C ASP A 38 -1.35 10.01 2.85
N LEU A 39 -1.59 9.61 1.59
CA LEU A 39 -0.52 9.33 0.63
C LEU A 39 0.28 10.58 0.21
N MET A 40 -0.26 11.77 0.46
CA MET A 40 0.40 13.05 0.21
C MET A 40 1.05 13.61 1.49
N ASP A 41 0.39 13.46 2.63
CA ASP A 41 0.84 14.01 3.91
C ASP A 41 1.87 13.12 4.62
N ALA A 42 1.78 11.79 4.50
CA ALA A 42 2.69 10.91 5.23
C ALA A 42 4.09 10.92 4.59
N PRO A 43 5.16 11.10 5.39
CA PRO A 43 6.52 11.24 4.88
C PRO A 43 7.02 9.99 4.16
N ASP A 44 6.62 8.79 4.61
CA ASP A 44 6.98 7.52 3.97
C ASP A 44 6.45 7.41 2.53
N PHE A 45 5.20 7.83 2.29
CA PHE A 45 4.63 7.83 0.94
C PHE A 45 5.20 8.97 0.10
N ALA A 46 5.35 10.16 0.66
CA ALA A 46 5.96 11.30 -0.02
C ALA A 46 7.38 10.98 -0.51
N ALA A 47 8.20 10.32 0.33
CA ALA A 47 9.55 9.87 -0.04
C ALA A 47 9.55 8.84 -1.17
N GLN A 48 8.47 8.05 -1.30
CA GLN A 48 8.29 7.09 -2.38
C GLN A 48 7.67 7.70 -3.66
N GLY A 49 7.34 9.00 -3.66
CA GLY A 49 6.75 9.73 -4.79
C GLY A 49 5.24 9.99 -4.68
N GLY A 50 4.67 9.75 -3.49
CA GLY A 50 3.31 10.10 -3.09
C GLY A 50 2.21 9.50 -3.96
N LEU A 51 1.04 10.15 -3.95
CA LEU A 51 -0.15 9.72 -4.66
C LEU A 51 0.09 9.49 -6.18
N ILE A 52 0.93 10.31 -6.82
CA ILE A 52 1.25 10.16 -8.25
C ILE A 52 1.98 8.84 -8.51
N ARG A 53 2.98 8.50 -7.69
CA ARG A 53 3.69 7.23 -7.85
C ARG A 53 2.80 6.04 -7.51
N ALA A 54 1.95 6.16 -6.50
CA ALA A 54 0.96 5.15 -6.16
C ALA A 54 0.03 4.85 -7.36
N HIS A 55 -0.49 5.89 -8.01
CA HIS A 55 -1.29 5.74 -9.22
C HIS A 55 -0.49 5.15 -10.39
N ALA A 56 0.79 5.51 -10.56
CA ALA A 56 1.61 4.90 -11.61
C ALA A 56 1.89 3.41 -11.37
N LEU A 57 2.01 2.99 -10.11
CA LEU A 57 2.31 1.60 -9.75
C LEU A 57 1.08 0.70 -9.74
N PHE A 58 -0.06 1.20 -9.26
CA PHE A 58 -1.27 0.39 -9.04
C PHE A 58 -2.42 0.78 -9.98
N GLY A 59 -2.37 1.95 -10.61
CA GLY A 59 -3.41 2.43 -11.52
C GLY A 59 -4.77 2.46 -10.84
N ASP A 60 -5.76 1.90 -11.53
CA ASP A 60 -7.13 1.76 -11.06
C ASP A 60 -7.25 0.86 -9.81
N ARG A 61 -6.27 -0.02 -9.59
CA ARG A 61 -6.25 -0.91 -8.41
C ARG A 61 -5.79 -0.23 -7.13
N LEU A 62 -5.32 1.02 -7.17
CA LEU A 62 -4.89 1.72 -5.96
C LEU A 62 -6.01 1.81 -4.93
N ARG A 63 -7.18 2.27 -5.36
CA ARG A 63 -8.34 2.49 -4.49
C ARG A 63 -8.85 1.22 -3.81
N PRO A 64 -9.11 0.11 -4.54
CA PRO A 64 -9.48 -1.13 -3.88
C PRO A 64 -8.36 -1.70 -3.00
N ILE A 65 -7.07 -1.44 -3.30
CA ILE A 65 -5.98 -1.87 -2.40
C ILE A 65 -6.04 -1.12 -1.06
N LEU A 66 -6.29 0.19 -1.08
CA LEU A 66 -6.41 1.00 0.13
C LEU A 66 -7.64 0.62 0.97
N ASP A 67 -8.74 0.19 0.33
CA ASP A 67 -9.96 -0.27 1.01
C ASP A 67 -9.87 -1.72 1.53
N GLU A 68 -9.24 -2.62 0.76
CA GLU A 68 -9.14 -4.05 1.09
C GLU A 68 -8.04 -4.35 2.13
N LEU A 69 -6.88 -3.68 2.08
CA LEU A 69 -5.73 -3.99 2.96
C LEU A 69 -6.01 -3.82 4.45
N PRO A 70 -6.67 -2.74 4.93
CA PRO A 70 -7.03 -2.60 6.33
C PRO A 70 -7.88 -3.77 6.83
N GLN A 71 -8.81 -4.26 6.00
CA GLN A 71 -9.69 -5.38 6.36
C GLN A 71 -8.96 -6.72 6.47
N VAL A 72 -7.86 -6.91 5.71
CA VAL A 72 -7.05 -8.14 5.75
C VAL A 72 -6.16 -8.20 6.99
N LEU A 73 -5.68 -7.04 7.49
CA LEU A 73 -4.81 -6.96 8.67
C LEU A 73 -5.54 -7.12 10.01
N ILE A 74 -6.87 -6.89 10.02
CA ILE A 74 -7.71 -7.01 11.22
C ILE A 74 -8.18 -8.47 11.44
N ALA A 75 -7.85 -9.41 10.55
CA ALA A 75 -8.26 -10.81 10.60
C ALA A 75 -7.32 -11.73 11.41
#